data_AF-A0A944E121-F1
#
_entry.id   AF-A0A944E121-F1
#
_cell.length_a   1.000
_cell.length_b   1.000
_cell.length_c   1.000
_cell.angle_alpha   90.00
_cell.angle_beta   90.00
_cell.angle_gamma   90.00
#
_symmetry.space_group_name_H-M   'P 1'
#
loop_
_entity.id
_entity.type
_entity.pdbx_description
1 polymer ?
#
loop_
_entity_poly.entity_id
_entity_poly.type
_entity_poly.pdbx_seq_one_letter_code
_entity_poly.pdbx_strand_id
1 'polypeptide(L)'
;MYRSYTPAEKRQRALLVLRGAKQAVADAVDPRIDRRIDRIDQAAEERGAREVTAMQSALENAKNAVAAARTKERTADRADRAKARAARQQAEKDLRRIEQAARRLGL
;
A
#
# COMPACT_ATOMS: atom_id res chain seq x y z
N MET A 1 3.49 -0.92 -12.03
CA MET A 1 2.52 -1.69 -11.24
C MET A 1 3.14 -2.03 -9.89
N TYR A 2 2.53 -1.63 -8.77
CA TYR A 2 3.03 -1.99 -7.44
C TYR A 2 2.80 -3.48 -7.18
N ARG A 3 3.85 -4.20 -6.76
CA ARG A 3 3.78 -5.64 -6.43
C ARG A 3 4.16 -5.85 -4.97
N SER A 4 3.25 -6.45 -4.22
CA SER A 4 3.47 -6.80 -2.81
C SER A 4 3.82 -8.28 -2.71
N TYR A 5 5.10 -8.56 -2.47
CA TYR A 5 5.64 -9.91 -2.32
C TYR A 5 5.77 -10.29 -0.85
N THR A 6 5.37 -11.51 -0.52
CA THR A 6 5.72 -12.12 0.76
C THR A 6 7.21 -12.47 0.81
N PRO A 7 7.80 -12.64 2.02
CA PRO A 7 9.19 -13.08 2.14
C PRO A 7 9.46 -14.43 1.44
N ALA A 8 8.50 -15.35 1.47
CA ALA A 8 8.61 -16.66 0.83
C ALA A 8 8.68 -16.53 -0.70
N GLU A 9 7.81 -15.71 -1.29
CA GLU A 9 7.78 -15.48 -2.74
C GLU A 9 9.03 -14.75 -3.23
N LYS A 10 9.55 -13.78 -2.46
CA LYS A 10 10.83 -13.13 -2.80
C LYS A 10 11.96 -14.15 -2.88
N ARG A 11 12.06 -15.06 -1.90
CA ARG A 11 13.07 -16.13 -1.88
C ARG A 11 12.88 -17.09 -3.05
N GLN A 12 11.65 -17.53 -3.28
CA GLN A 12 11.32 -18.47 -4.35
C GLN A 12 11.62 -17.87 -5.73
N ARG A 13 11.24 -16.61 -5.96
CA ARG A 13 11.52 -15.89 -7.20
C ARG A 13 13.03 -15.73 -7.42
N ALA A 14 13.78 -15.35 -6.39
CA ALA A 14 15.24 -15.24 -6.48
C ALA A 14 15.90 -16.58 -6.85
N LEU A 15 15.47 -17.69 -6.24
CA LEU A 15 15.97 -19.03 -6.57
C LEU A 15 15.64 -19.43 -8.02
N LEU A 16 14.43 -19.13 -8.49
CA LEU A 16 14.01 -19.42 -9.86
C LEU A 16 14.81 -18.60 -10.88
N VAL A 17 15.03 -17.31 -10.61
CA VAL A 17 15.86 -16.44 -11.46
C VAL A 17 17.31 -16.94 -11.53
N LEU A 18 17.90 -17.30 -10.38
CA LEU A 18 19.25 -17.88 -10.35
C LEU A 18 19.33 -19.20 -11.12
N ARG A 19 18.30 -20.03 -11.04
CA ARG A 19 18.23 -21.30 -11.78
C ARG A 19 18.08 -21.08 -13.28
N GLY A 20 17.22 -20.16 -13.71
CA GLY A 20 17.07 -19.77 -15.11
C GLY A 20 18.36 -19.20 -15.69
N ALA A 21 19.06 -18.34 -14.94
CA ALA A 21 20.36 -17.80 -15.35
C ALA A 21 21.42 -18.90 -15.55
N LYS A 22 21.51 -19.87 -14.64
CA LYS A 22 22.41 -21.03 -14.80
C LYS A 22 22.06 -21.88 -16.02
N GLN A 23 20.78 -22.06 -16.30
CA GLN A 23 20.32 -22.81 -17.47
C GLN A 23 20.57 -22.08 -18.79
N ALA A 24 20.44 -20.76 -18.82
CA ALA A 24 20.75 -19.94 -20.00
C ALA A 24 22.24 -20.03 -20.37
N VAL A 25 23.14 -20.04 -19.38
CA VAL A 25 24.58 -20.27 -19.60
C VAL A 25 24.86 -21.67 -20.15
N ALA A 26 24.02 -22.66 -19.81
CA ALA A 26 24.15 -24.04 -20.25
C ALA A 26 23.31 -24.37 -21.51
N ASP A 27 22.69 -23.37 -22.14
CA ASP A 27 21.76 -23.50 -23.28
C ASP A 27 20.62 -24.53 -23.08
N ALA A 28 20.15 -24.64 -21.84
CA ALA A 28 19.15 -25.64 -21.40
C ALA A 28 17.98 -24.99 -20.64
N VAL A 29 17.45 -23.89 -21.18
CA VAL A 29 16.40 -23.08 -20.54
C VAL A 29 15.09 -23.86 -20.40
N ASP A 30 14.63 -24.05 -19.17
CA ASP A 30 13.33 -24.68 -18.89
C ASP A 30 12.22 -23.60 -18.87
N PRO A 31 11.27 -23.60 -19.83
CA PRO A 31 10.17 -22.63 -19.88
C PRO A 31 9.21 -22.74 -18.67
N ARG A 32 9.30 -23.80 -17.87
CA ARG A 32 8.52 -23.92 -16.62
C ARG A 32 9.01 -22.97 -15.54
N ILE A 33 10.27 -22.51 -15.60
CA ILE A 33 10.82 -21.54 -14.65
C ILE A 33 10.13 -20.20 -14.85
N ASP A 34 10.07 -19.72 -16.08
CA ASP A 34 9.43 -18.44 -16.43
C ASP A 34 7.95 -18.45 -16.03
N ARG A 35 7.22 -19.51 -16.41
CA ARG A 35 5.81 -19.69 -16.01
C ARG A 35 5.58 -19.71 -14.50
N ARG A 36 6.60 -20.05 -13.70
CA ARG A 36 6.50 -20.06 -12.24
C ARG A 36 6.84 -18.70 -11.66
N ILE A 37 7.79 -17.98 -12.25
CA ILE A 37 8.05 -16.57 -11.93
C ILE A 37 6.81 -15.73 -12.25
N ASP A 38 6.21 -15.92 -13.43
CA ASP A 38 5.01 -15.19 -13.86
C ASP A 38 3.84 -15.38 -12.89
N ARG A 39 3.63 -16.61 -12.40
CA ARG A 39 2.60 -16.89 -11.39
C ARG A 39 2.86 -16.18 -10.06
N ILE A 40 4.11 -16.12 -9.61
CA ILE A 40 4.49 -15.39 -8.39
C ILE A 40 4.26 -13.89 -8.59
N ASP A 41 4.67 -13.37 -9.75
CA ASP A 41 4.56 -11.97 -10.11
C ASP A 41 3.09 -11.55 -10.22
N GLN A 42 2.23 -12.36 -10.83
CA GLN A 42 0.78 -12.15 -10.91
C GLN A 42 0.12 -12.13 -9.53
N ALA A 43 0.43 -13.08 -8.65
CA ALA A 43 -0.11 -13.11 -7.29
C ALA A 43 0.34 -11.88 -6.46
N ALA A 44 1.58 -11.45 -6.62
CA ALA A 44 2.11 -10.25 -5.96
C ALA A 44 1.47 -8.96 -6.50
N GLU A 45 1.13 -8.94 -7.78
CA GLU A 45 0.45 -7.85 -8.46
C GLU A 45 -1.01 -7.72 -8.00
N GLU A 46 -1.74 -8.83 -7.90
CA GLU A 46 -3.10 -8.85 -7.35
C GLU A 46 -3.15 -8.34 -5.91
N ARG A 47 -2.19 -8.78 -5.05
CA ARG A 47 -2.07 -8.24 -3.69
C ARG A 47 -1.73 -6.75 -3.69
N GLY A 48 -0.78 -6.35 -4.52
CA GLY A 48 -0.38 -4.95 -4.66
C GLY A 48 -1.57 -4.06 -5.04
N ALA A 49 -2.38 -4.47 -6.00
CA ALA A 49 -3.58 -3.74 -6.41
C ALA A 49 -4.60 -3.60 -5.27
N ARG A 50 -4.80 -4.66 -4.47
CA ARG A 50 -5.69 -4.60 -3.29
C ARG A 50 -5.16 -3.64 -2.22
N GLU A 51 -3.86 -3.65 -1.93
CA GLU A 51 -3.23 -2.72 -0.99
C GLU A 51 -3.36 -1.27 -1.44
N VAL A 52 -3.14 -0.99 -2.74
CA VAL A 52 -3.31 0.35 -3.32
C VAL A 52 -4.76 0.82 -3.18
N THR A 53 -5.73 -0.04 -3.51
CA THR A 53 -7.16 0.26 -3.38
C THR A 53 -7.55 0.54 -1.92
N ALA A 54 -7.03 -0.25 -0.99
CA ALA A 54 -7.24 -0.06 0.44
C ALA A 54 -6.63 1.27 0.92
N MET A 55 -5.44 1.62 0.44
CA MET A 55 -4.79 2.91 0.77
C MET A 55 -5.57 4.10 0.21
N GLN A 56 -6.07 4.02 -1.02
CA GLN A 56 -6.94 5.05 -1.60
C GLN A 56 -8.20 5.25 -0.75
N SER A 57 -8.84 4.15 -0.35
CA SER A 57 -10.02 4.19 0.54
C SER A 57 -9.68 4.82 1.90
N ALA A 58 -8.53 4.46 2.48
CA ALA A 58 -8.07 5.04 3.74
C ALA A 58 -7.78 6.55 3.62
N LEU A 59 -7.21 6.99 2.50
CA LEU A 59 -6.95 8.40 2.22
C LEU A 59 -8.24 9.21 2.13
N GLU A 60 -9.22 8.73 1.38
CA GLU A 60 -10.53 9.40 1.28
C GLU A 60 -11.26 9.44 2.63
N ASN A 61 -11.23 8.35 3.39
CA ASN A 61 -11.80 8.31 4.74
C ASN A 61 -11.12 9.32 5.68
N ALA A 62 -9.80 9.49 5.59
CA ALA A 62 -9.06 10.46 6.40
C ALA A 62 -9.39 11.91 6.00
N LYS A 63 -9.53 12.21 4.71
CA LYS A 63 -9.99 13.52 4.23
C LYS A 63 -11.39 13.84 4.76
N ASN A 64 -12.30 12.86 4.69
CA ASN A 64 -13.66 12.98 5.22
C ASN A 64 -13.66 13.20 6.75
N ALA A 65 -12.80 12.50 7.49
CA ALA A 65 -12.66 12.68 8.93
C ALA A 65 -12.19 14.10 9.31
N VAL A 66 -11.25 14.68 8.56
CA VAL A 66 -10.81 16.07 8.76
C VAL A 66 -11.96 17.05 8.48
N ALA A 67 -12.71 16.84 7.39
CA ALA A 67 -13.87 17.68 7.06
C ALA A 67 -14.96 17.60 8.15
N ALA A 68 -15.25 16.40 8.67
CA ALA A 68 -16.18 16.19 9.77
C ALA A 68 -15.69 16.88 11.06
N ALA A 69 -14.41 16.75 11.40
CA ALA A 69 -13.84 17.38 12.59
C ALA A 69 -13.87 18.92 12.49
N ARG A 70 -13.60 19.49 11.30
CA ARG A 70 -13.75 20.94 11.04
C ARG A 70 -15.20 21.40 11.24
N THR A 71 -16.16 20.63 10.74
CA THR A 71 -17.59 20.94 10.92
C THR A 71 -17.96 20.90 12.39
N LYS A 72 -17.52 19.88 13.12
CA LYS A 72 -17.75 19.75 14.56
C LYS A 72 -17.15 20.90 15.36
N GLU A 73 -15.94 21.38 15.01
CA GLU A 73 -15.34 22.56 15.64
C GLU A 73 -16.17 23.83 15.41
N ARG A 74 -16.71 24.01 14.21
CA ARG A 74 -17.56 25.16 13.86
C ARG A 74 -18.88 25.15 14.63
N THR A 75 -19.48 23.98 14.82
CA THR A 75 -20.77 23.82 15.52
C THR A 75 -20.62 23.56 17.02
N ALA A 76 -19.40 23.49 17.55
CA ALA A 76 -19.18 23.23 18.97
C ALA A 76 -19.49 24.47 19.82
N ASP A 77 -20.15 24.24 20.95
CA ASP A 77 -20.34 25.23 22.00
C ASP A 77 -19.01 25.66 22.63
N ARG A 78 -19.02 26.80 23.31
CA ARG A 78 -17.80 27.39 23.90
C ARG A 78 -17.06 26.44 24.85
N ALA A 79 -17.81 25.64 25.61
CA ALA A 79 -17.23 24.66 26.54
C ALA A 79 -16.50 23.51 25.81
N ASP A 80 -17.03 23.05 24.68
CA ASP A 80 -16.49 21.91 23.93
C ASP A 80 -15.51 22.31 22.82
N ARG A 81 -15.42 23.60 22.48
CA ARG A 81 -14.61 24.09 21.35
C ARG A 81 -13.13 23.71 21.47
N ALA A 82 -12.56 23.70 22.67
CA ALA A 82 -11.18 23.26 22.89
C ALA A 82 -10.99 21.77 22.54
N LYS A 83 -11.93 20.91 22.98
CA LYS A 83 -11.93 19.48 22.67
C LYS A 83 -12.14 19.23 21.18
N ALA A 84 -13.04 19.98 20.53
CA ALA A 84 -13.28 19.87 19.09
C ALA A 84 -12.05 20.28 18.27
N ARG A 85 -11.35 21.35 18.68
CA ARG A 85 -10.08 21.77 18.06
C ARG A 85 -8.99 20.71 18.21
N ALA A 86 -8.86 20.08 19.37
CA ALA A 86 -7.92 18.98 19.58
C ALA A 86 -8.24 17.78 18.66
N ALA A 87 -9.52 17.42 18.53
CA ALA A 87 -9.96 16.35 17.62
C ALA A 87 -9.63 16.68 16.15
N ARG A 88 -9.83 17.93 15.70
CA ARG A 88 -9.42 18.37 14.35
C ARG A 88 -7.92 18.21 14.14
N GLN A 89 -7.10 18.66 15.10
CA GLN A 89 -5.65 18.54 15.00
C GLN A 89 -5.20 17.08 14.92
N GLN A 90 -5.85 16.19 15.67
CA GLN A 90 -5.56 14.75 15.62
C GLN A 90 -5.91 14.17 14.24
N ALA A 91 -7.10 14.48 13.71
CA ALA A 91 -7.49 14.04 12.36
C ALA A 91 -6.52 14.55 11.28
N GLU A 92 -6.03 15.78 11.39
CA GLU A 92 -5.03 16.33 10.46
C GLU A 92 -3.67 15.63 10.56
N LYS A 93 -3.24 15.23 11.76
CA LYS A 93 -2.02 14.44 11.94
C LYS A 93 -2.16 13.05 11.31
N ASP A 94 -3.32 12.42 11.47
CA ASP A 94 -3.58 11.10 10.93
C ASP A 94 -3.68 11.13 9.40
N LEU A 95 -4.34 12.15 8.83
CA LEU A 95 -4.33 12.38 7.38
C LEU A 95 -2.90 12.51 6.85
N ARG A 96 -2.05 13.32 7.48
CA ARG A 96 -0.64 13.48 7.04
C ARG A 96 0.13 12.17 7.06
N ARG A 97 -0.08 11.31 8.07
CA ARG A 97 0.56 9.99 8.14
C ARG A 97 0.11 9.10 6.99
N ILE A 98 -1.19 9.11 6.67
CA ILE A 98 -1.77 8.34 5.57
C ILE A 98 -1.26 8.87 4.22
N GLU A 99 -1.22 10.19 4.01
CA GLU A 99 -0.65 10.81 2.81
C GLU A 99 0.81 10.42 2.60
N GLN A 100 1.62 10.42 3.67
CA GLN A 100 3.02 10.00 3.58
C GLN A 100 3.16 8.52 3.20
N ALA A 101 2.29 7.65 3.73
CA ALA A 101 2.26 6.25 3.36
C ALA A 101 1.78 6.05 1.91
N ALA A 102 0.74 6.78 1.49
CA ALA A 102 0.19 6.75 0.14
C ALA A 102 1.23 7.18 -0.91
N ARG A 103 2.01 8.24 -0.64
CA ARG A 103 3.10 8.67 -1.53
C ARG A 103 4.14 7.59 -1.79
N ARG A 104 4.43 6.73 -0.81
CA ARG A 104 5.36 5.60 -0.98
C ARG A 104 4.81 4.52 -1.91
N LEU A 105 3.50 4.47 -2.07
CA LEU A 105 2.80 3.57 -2.99
C LEU A 105 2.54 4.22 -4.37
N GLY A 106 2.96 5.48 -4.57
CA GLY A 106 2.73 6.23 -5.80
C GLY A 106 1.32 6.82 -5.95
N LEU A 107 0.63 7.04 -4.82
CA LEU A 107 -0.65 7.74 -4.72
C LEU A 107 -0.45 9.19 -4.25
#